data_AF-A0A377DC02-F1
#
_entry.id   AF-A0A377DC02-F1
#
_cell.length_a   1.000
_cell.length_b   1.000
_cell.length_c   1.000
_cell.angle_alpha   90.00
_cell.angle_beta   90.00
_cell.angle_gamma   90.00
#
_symmetry.space_group_name_H-M   'P 1'
#
loop_
_entity.id
_entity.type
_entity.pdbx_description
1 polymer ?
#
loop_
_entity_poly.entity_id
_entity_poly.type
_entity_poly.pdbx_seq_one_letter_code
_entity_poly.pdbx_strand_id
1 'polypeptide(L)' 'MFAISNIDPFFESSVLSRGLIAEHQGELWVASPLKKQRFRLSDGLCMEDEQFSVKHYEARVKDGVVQLRG' A
#
# COMPACT_ATOMS: atom_id res chain seq x y z
N MET A 1 8.26 5.27 -7.17
CA MET A 1 7.25 5.72 -6.19
C MET A 1 6.02 4.87 -6.40
N PHE A 2 5.30 4.57 -5.32
CA PHE A 2 4.12 3.71 -5.31
C PHE A 2 2.93 4.46 -4.72
N ALA A 3 1.72 4.05 -5.11
CA ALA A 3 0.50 4.57 -4.53
C ALA A 3 -0.54 3.46 -4.42
N ILE A 4 -1.08 3.30 -3.21
CA ILE A 4 -2.15 2.36 -2.88
C ILE A 4 -3.20 3.09 -2.03
N SER A 5 -4.39 2.52 -1.91
CA SER A 5 -5.42 3.03 -1.01
C SER A 5 -4.88 3.16 0.41
N ASN A 6 -5.23 4.26 1.09
CA ASN A 6 -4.83 4.48 2.49
C ASN A 6 -5.74 3.73 3.50
N ILE A 7 -6.86 3.20 3.02
CA ILE A 7 -7.83 2.48 3.85
C ILE A 7 -7.34 1.04 4.04
N ASP A 8 -7.10 0.67 5.28
CA ASP A 8 -6.93 -0.72 5.70
C ASP A 8 -8.29 -1.42 5.60
N PRO A 9 -8.46 -2.45 4.75
CA PRO A 9 -9.75 -3.09 4.51
C PRO A 9 -10.20 -3.99 5.68
N PHE A 10 -9.33 -4.33 6.63
CA PHE A 10 -9.71 -5.10 7.82
C PHE A 10 -10.36 -4.23 8.89
N PHE A 11 -10.00 -2.95 8.96
CA PHE A 11 -10.47 -2.00 9.98
C PHE A 11 -11.21 -0.79 9.41
N GLU A 12 -11.37 -0.75 8.09
CA GLU A 12 -11.97 0.35 7.32
C GLU A 12 -11.43 1.73 7.74
N SER A 13 -10.12 1.78 8.01
CA SER A 13 -9.46 2.92 8.65
C SER A 13 -8.32 3.46 7.80
N SER A 14 -8.20 4.79 7.71
CA SER A 14 -7.16 5.47 6.92
C SER A 14 -5.80 5.51 7.65
N VAL A 15 -5.13 4.36 7.73
CA VAL A 15 -3.93 4.14 8.56
C VAL A 15 -2.73 3.56 7.83
N LEU A 16 -2.86 3.09 6.58
CA LEU A 16 -1.75 2.41 5.89
C LEU A 16 -0.56 3.35 5.63
N SER A 17 -0.79 4.65 5.45
CA SER A 17 0.27 5.66 5.33
C SER A 17 1.13 5.82 6.59
N ARG A 18 0.70 5.26 7.73
CA ARG A 18 1.43 5.24 9.00
C ARG A 18 2.10 3.89 9.27
N GLY A 19 1.99 2.95 8.33
CA GLY A 19 2.62 1.64 8.42
C GLY A 19 4.13 1.71 8.25
N LEU A 20 4.81 0.67 8.71
CA LEU A 20 6.26 0.52 8.53
C LEU A 20 6.52 -0.11 7.17
N ILE A 21 7.46 0.45 6.42
CA ILE A 21 7.93 -0.14 5.16
C ILE A 21 9.00 -1.19 5.48
N ALA A 22 8.88 -2.35 4.87
CA ALA A 22 9.84 -3.44 4.98
C ALA A 22 10.02 -4.14 3.64
N GLU A 23 11.19 -4.75 3.44
CA GLU A 23 11.45 -5.64 2.32
C GLU A 23 11.16 -7.09 2.71
N HIS A 24 10.51 -7.83 1.82
CA HIS A 24 10.32 -9.28 1.95
C HIS A 24 10.31 -9.93 0.57
N GLN A 25 11.18 -10.91 0.37
CA GLN A 25 11.36 -11.63 -0.92
C GLN A 25 11.64 -10.71 -2.12
N GLY A 26 12.41 -9.64 -1.91
CA GLY A 26 12.75 -8.67 -2.96
C GLY A 26 11.63 -7.68 -3.32
N GLU A 27 10.48 -7.76 -2.64
CA GLU A 27 9.37 -6.83 -2.80
C GLU A 27 9.28 -5.88 -1.59
N LEU A 28 8.78 -4.66 -1.83
CA LEU A 28 8.52 -3.68 -0.76
C LEU A 28 7.09 -3.78 -0.28
N TRP A 29 6.92 -3.80 1.03
CA TRP A 29 5.65 -3.98 1.72
C TRP A 29 5.46 -2.86 2.74
N VAL A 30 4.21 -2.47 2.99
CA VAL A 30 3.83 -1.67 4.15
C VAL A 30 3.03 -2.53 5.13
N ALA A 31 3.49 -2.60 6.38
CA ALA A 31 2.79 -3.32 7.44
C ALA A 31 1.82 -2.38 8.17
N SER A 32 0.53 -2.72 8.18
CA SER A 32 -0.51 -1.96 8.88
C SER A 32 -0.16 -1.76 10.36
N PRO A 33 -0.28 -0.54 10.91
CA PRO A 33 0.04 -0.30 12.31
C PRO A 33 -0.92 -1.04 13.27
N LEU A 34 -2.14 -1.37 12.83
CA LEU A 34 -3.19 -1.95 13.68
C LEU A 34 -2.98 -3.45 13.94
N LYS A 35 -2.85 -4.27 12.88
CA LYS A 35 -2.76 -5.73 12.99
C LYS A 35 -1.63 -6.35 12.16
N LYS A 36 -0.72 -5.53 11.65
CA LYS A 36 0.52 -5.97 10.97
C LYS A 36 0.33 -6.73 9.66
N GLN A 37 -0.87 -6.74 9.08
CA GLN A 37 -1.05 -7.21 7.70
C GLN A 37 -0.16 -6.39 6.76
N ARG A 38 0.38 -7.07 5.75
CA ARG A 38 1.38 -6.52 4.84
C ARG A 38 0.75 -6.34 3.47
N PHE A 39 0.86 -5.12 2.96
CA PHE A 39 0.38 -4.75 1.64
C PHE A 39 1.57 -4.43 0.75
N ARG A 40 1.68 -5.11 -0.39
CA ARG A 40 2.75 -4.90 -1.34
C ARG A 40 2.59 -3.54 -2.01
N LEU A 41 3.65 -2.74 -2.04
CA LEU A 41 3.59 -1.40 -2.61
C LEU A 41 3.47 -1.40 -4.14
N SER A 42 3.97 -2.44 -4.82
CA SER A 42 3.98 -2.50 -6.29
C SER A 42 2.60 -2.71 -6.92
N ASP A 43 1.66 -3.33 -6.22
CA ASP A 43 0.33 -3.65 -6.76
C ASP A 43 -0.83 -3.71 -5.74
N GLY A 44 -0.55 -3.49 -4.45
CA GLY A 44 -1.57 -3.50 -3.39
C GLY A 44 -1.92 -4.88 -2.85
N LEU A 45 -1.22 -5.94 -3.26
CA LEU A 45 -1.47 -7.31 -2.79
C LEU A 45 -1.37 -7.42 -1.27
N CYS A 46 -2.37 -7.99 -0.61
CA CYS A 46 -2.28 -8.36 0.80
C CYS A 46 -1.62 -9.74 0.94
N MET A 47 -0.52 -9.84 1.70
CA MET A 47 0.22 -11.09 1.86
C MET A 47 -0.57 -12.15 2.64
N GLU A 48 -1.35 -11.73 3.62
CA GLU A 48 -2.06 -12.65 4.52
C GLU A 48 -3.35 -13.19 3.90
N ASP A 49 -4.05 -12.39 3.10
CA ASP A 49 -5.26 -12.80 2.39
C ASP A 49 -5.48 -11.90 1.17
N GLU A 50 -5.31 -12.46 -0.03
CA GLU A 50 -5.42 -11.73 -1.29
C GLU A 50 -6.81 -11.10 -1.50
N GLN A 51 -7.86 -11.60 -0.85
CA GLN A 51 -9.22 -11.03 -0.91
C GLN A 51 -9.29 -9.63 -0.28
N PHE A 52 -8.33 -9.30 0.60
CA PHE A 52 -8.20 -7.99 1.25
C PHE A 52 -7.12 -7.13 0.59
N SER A 53 -6.76 -7.41 -0.67
CA SER A 53 -5.85 -6.53 -1.42
C SER A 53 -6.45 -5.13 -1.61
N VAL A 54 -5.59 -4.12 -1.66
CA VAL A 54 -6.00 -2.72 -1.76
C VAL A 54 -5.82 -2.20 -3.18
N LYS A 55 -6.63 -1.20 -3.57
CA LYS A 55 -6.51 -0.56 -4.88
C LYS A 55 -5.13 0.08 -5.04
N HIS A 56 -4.42 -0.29 -6.10
CA HIS A 56 -3.20 0.34 -6.56
C HIS A 56 -3.49 1.43 -7.61
N TYR A 57 -2.65 2.46 -7.63
CA TYR A 57 -2.73 3.60 -8.55
C TYR A 57 -1.38 3.80 -9.24
N GLU A 58 -1.41 4.02 -10.55
CA GLU A 58 -0.19 4.46 -11.24
C GLU A 58 0.20 5.86 -10.72
N ALA A 59 1.41 5.97 -10.18
CA ALA A 59 1.97 7.20 -9.67
C ALA A 59 3.18 7.63 -10.50
N ARG A 60 3.26 8.92 -10.84
CA ARG A 60 4.44 9.50 -11.50
C ARG A 60 4.79 10.86 -10.91
N VAL A 61 6.05 11.27 -11.06
CA VAL A 61 6.50 12.65 -10.83
C VAL A 61 6.60 13.33 -12.18
N LYS A 62 5.88 14.44 -12.34
CA LYS A 62 6.00 15.32 -13.50
C LYS A 62 6.25 16.74 -13.00
N ASP A 63 7.39 17.32 -13.39
CA ASP A 63 7.77 18.70 -13.02
C ASP A 63 7.73 18.97 -11.51
N GLY A 64 8.19 17.99 -10.70
CA GLY A 64 8.18 18.06 -9.23
C GLY A 64 6.81 17.79 -8.59
N VAL A 65 5.75 17.60 -9.37
CA VAL A 65 4.40 17.30 -8.90
C VAL A 65 4.11 15.80 -8.96
N VAL A 66 3.61 15.25 -7.86
CA VAL A 66 3.13 13.86 -7.80
C VAL A 66 1.74 13.78 -8.44
N GLN A 67 1.58 12.91 -9.43
CA GLN A 67 0.32 12.66 -10.13
C GLN A 67 -0.10 11.21 -9.95
N LEU A 68 -1.39 10.99 -9.67
CA LEU A 68 -2.01 9.66 -9.63
C LEU A 68 -2.95 9.50 -10.83
N ARG A 69 -3.02 8.29 -11.38
CA ARG A 69 -4.05 7.87 -12.33
C ARG A 69 -4.97 6.87 -11.63
N GLY A 70 -6.27 7.15 -11.60
CA GLY A 70 -7.26 6.41 -10.83
C GLY A 70 -8.42 5.86 -11.64
#